data_AF-A0A6J1JIS9-F1
#
_entry.id   AF-A0A6J1JIS9-F1
#
_cell.length_a   1.000
_cell.length_b   1.000
_cell.length_c   1.000
_cell.angle_alpha   90.00
_cell.angle_beta   90.00
_cell.angle_gamma   90.00
#
_symmetry.space_group_name_H-M   'P 1'
#
loop_
_entity.id
_entity.type
_entity.pdbx_description
1 polymer ?
#
loop_
_entity_poly.entity_id
_entity_poly.type
_entity_poly.pdbx_seq_one_letter_code
_entity_poly.pdbx_strand_id
1 'polypeptide(L)'
;MGAKAKKAMKKKLSKATSLISNQTESADFLPLEGGPGRKLPAQKPLESTATVLYIARIPHGFFEKEMEGFFGQFGKVKRLRIARNKKTGKSKHFGYIEFDSPEVAKIVADSMHNYLLYEHILKVHLIAPEHVHPKLWKGFNYRHIPLNWSELERKRHNKERTLGEHRKLVERILKRNQARQKRIRAARIDYECPEIVGSVQPTPKKIKFDED
;
A
#
# COMPACT_ATOMS: atom_id res chain seq x y z
N MET A 1 -4.21 -34.55 -37.32
CA MET A 1 -4.18 -33.55 -38.40
C MET A 1 -5.15 -32.42 -38.05
N GLY A 2 -4.64 -31.33 -37.48
CA GLY A 2 -5.44 -30.17 -37.06
C GLY A 2 -4.62 -28.90 -37.22
N ALA A 3 -5.06 -28.01 -38.10
CA ALA A 3 -4.30 -26.91 -38.68
C ALA A 3 -4.10 -25.67 -37.76
N LYS A 4 -3.99 -25.86 -36.44
CA LYS A 4 -3.79 -24.74 -35.47
C LYS A 4 -2.64 -24.96 -34.48
N ALA A 5 -1.64 -25.75 -34.88
CA ALA A 5 -0.40 -25.95 -34.11
C ALA A 5 0.91 -25.65 -34.90
N LYS A 6 0.84 -25.03 -36.08
CA LYS A 6 2.01 -24.75 -36.94
C LYS A 6 2.45 -23.27 -37.01
N LYS A 7 1.94 -22.39 -36.15
CA LYS A 7 2.34 -20.96 -36.13
C LYS A 7 3.16 -20.54 -34.90
N ALA A 8 3.60 -21.50 -34.08
CA ALA A 8 4.36 -21.26 -32.85
C ALA A 8 5.85 -21.66 -32.91
N MET A 9 6.38 -22.21 -34.01
CA MET A 9 7.77 -22.70 -34.06
C MET A 9 8.51 -22.42 -35.39
N LYS A 10 8.50 -21.18 -35.89
CA LYS A 10 9.40 -20.79 -37.00
C LYS A 10 9.84 -19.32 -37.05
N LYS A 11 9.79 -18.60 -35.92
CA LYS A 11 10.27 -17.20 -35.83
C LYS A 11 11.01 -16.87 -34.53
N LYS A 12 11.70 -17.87 -33.98
CA LYS A 12 12.87 -17.69 -33.11
C LYS A 12 14.05 -18.38 -33.79
N LEU A 13 14.91 -17.58 -34.41
CA LEU A 13 16.34 -17.78 -34.75
C LEU A 13 16.63 -17.10 -36.09
N SER A 14 17.68 -16.29 -36.09
CA SER A 14 18.27 -15.54 -37.21
C SER A 14 17.65 -14.16 -37.53
N LYS A 15 18.51 -13.14 -37.43
CA LYS A 15 18.34 -11.71 -37.74
C LYS A 15 17.42 -10.90 -36.81
N ALA A 16 17.88 -9.91 -36.05
CA ALA A 16 19.21 -9.40 -35.79
C ALA A 16 19.08 -8.59 -34.49
N THR A 17 19.43 -9.21 -33.36
CA THR A 17 19.70 -8.48 -32.13
C THR A 17 21.16 -8.06 -32.25
N SER A 18 21.39 -6.91 -32.87
CA SER A 18 22.74 -6.35 -33.01
C SER A 18 23.12 -5.64 -31.71
N LEU A 19 24.07 -6.27 -31.02
CA LEU A 19 25.21 -5.64 -30.33
C LEU A 19 24.93 -4.97 -28.98
N ILE A 20 24.95 -5.78 -27.93
CA ILE A 20 25.56 -5.38 -26.65
C ILE A 20 26.68 -6.38 -26.40
N SER A 21 27.87 -6.03 -26.86
CA SER A 21 29.12 -6.68 -26.47
C SER A 21 29.89 -5.70 -25.59
N ASN A 22 30.01 -6.05 -24.31
CA ASN A 22 31.01 -5.46 -23.44
C ASN A 22 32.38 -5.86 -23.98
N GLN A 23 33.07 -4.90 -24.57
CA GLN A 23 34.52 -4.92 -24.73
C GLN A 23 35.06 -3.63 -24.13
N THR A 24 35.76 -3.81 -23.02
CA THR A 24 36.79 -2.91 -22.50
C THR A 24 37.85 -2.74 -23.57
N GLU A 25 37.84 -1.61 -24.27
CA GLU A 25 39.00 -1.08 -24.96
C GLU A 25 39.02 0.44 -24.79
N SER A 26 39.95 0.89 -23.96
CA SER A 26 40.41 2.27 -23.88
C SER A 26 41.09 2.61 -25.21
N ALA A 27 40.35 3.26 -26.11
CA ALA A 27 40.91 3.85 -27.32
C ALA A 27 40.92 5.38 -27.16
N ASP A 28 42.13 5.90 -27.01
CA ASP A 28 42.62 7.12 -27.65
C ASP A 28 41.94 8.45 -27.28
N PHE A 29 42.18 8.90 -26.06
CA PHE A 29 42.08 10.32 -25.73
C PHE A 29 43.37 11.04 -26.15
N LEU A 30 43.44 11.46 -27.42
CA LEU A 30 44.36 12.52 -27.83
C LEU A 30 43.99 13.81 -27.08
N PRO A 31 44.95 14.63 -26.62
CA PRO A 31 44.62 15.94 -26.05
C PRO A 31 44.02 16.79 -27.17
N LEU A 32 42.69 16.95 -27.13
CA LEU A 32 41.94 17.82 -28.02
C LEU A 32 42.51 19.24 -27.88
N GLU A 33 43.27 19.70 -28.89
CA GLU A 33 43.45 21.12 -29.12
C GLU A 33 42.07 21.78 -29.14
N GLY A 34 41.93 22.84 -28.35
CA GLY A 34 40.67 23.49 -28.01
C GLY A 34 39.94 24.05 -29.22
N GLY A 35 39.11 23.23 -29.87
CA GLY A 35 38.08 23.72 -30.79
C GLY A 35 37.09 24.63 -30.05
N PRO A 36 36.43 25.57 -30.75
CA PRO A 36 35.48 26.49 -30.12
C PRO A 36 34.39 25.69 -29.42
N GLY A 37 34.35 25.81 -28.09
CA GLY A 37 33.47 25.03 -27.23
C GLY A 37 32.03 25.12 -27.72
N ARG A 38 31.40 23.96 -27.95
CA ARG A 38 29.96 23.89 -28.20
C ARG A 38 29.27 24.62 -27.05
N LYS A 39 28.59 25.74 -27.33
CA LYS A 39 27.73 26.40 -26.36
C LYS A 39 26.62 25.40 -26.00
N LEU A 40 26.75 24.77 -24.83
CA LEU A 40 25.68 23.96 -24.27
C LEU A 40 24.43 24.86 -24.20
N PRO A 41 23.25 24.38 -24.61
CA PRO A 41 22.03 25.16 -24.48
C PRO A 41 21.88 25.54 -23.00
N ALA A 42 21.77 26.85 -22.74
CA ALA A 42 21.55 27.36 -21.40
C ALA A 42 20.33 26.65 -20.80
N GLN A 43 20.54 25.87 -19.75
CA GLN A 43 19.44 25.28 -19.00
C GLN A 43 18.63 26.44 -18.42
N LYS A 44 17.46 26.73 -19.01
CA LYS A 44 16.49 27.60 -18.35
C LYS A 44 16.20 26.96 -17.00
N PRO A 45 16.23 27.69 -15.87
CA PRO A 45 15.78 27.13 -14.61
C PRO A 45 14.36 26.64 -14.85
N LEU A 46 14.15 25.33 -14.72
CA LEU A 46 12.81 24.76 -14.80
C LEU A 46 12.04 25.40 -13.65
N GLU A 47 11.21 26.38 -13.97
CA GLU A 47 10.22 26.98 -13.08
C GLU A 47 9.56 25.84 -12.31
N SER A 48 9.87 25.73 -11.02
CA SER A 48 9.45 24.59 -10.21
C SER A 48 7.96 24.72 -9.99
N THR A 49 7.16 24.04 -10.82
CA THR A 49 5.70 23.89 -10.67
C THR A 49 5.32 23.05 -9.44
N ALA A 50 6.28 22.73 -8.58
CA ALA A 50 6.10 21.94 -7.38
C ALA A 50 5.35 22.76 -6.32
N THR A 51 4.08 22.41 -6.13
CA THR A 51 3.21 23.06 -5.14
C THR A 51 3.04 22.24 -3.86
N VAL A 52 3.54 21.01 -3.85
CA VAL A 52 3.35 20.06 -2.74
C VAL A 52 4.58 19.99 -1.84
N LEU A 53 4.36 20.14 -0.54
CA LEU A 53 5.36 20.01 0.51
C LEU A 53 5.17 18.71 1.29
N TYR A 54 6.28 18.07 1.63
CA TYR A 54 6.37 17.04 2.64
C TYR A 54 6.80 17.66 3.96
N ILE A 55 6.07 17.37 5.03
CA ILE A 55 6.41 17.82 6.38
C ILE A 55 6.56 16.59 7.27
N ALA A 56 7.70 16.47 7.95
CA ALA A 56 8.03 15.40 8.87
C ALA A 56 8.38 15.93 10.26
N ARG A 57 8.33 15.03 11.24
CA ARG A 57 8.55 15.28 12.68
C ARG A 57 7.53 16.26 13.27
N ILE A 58 6.28 16.16 12.80
CA ILE A 58 5.18 16.98 13.28
C ILE A 58 4.89 16.65 14.75
N PRO A 59 4.85 17.63 15.66
CA PRO A 59 4.51 17.43 17.07
C PRO A 59 3.06 16.94 17.25
N HIS A 60 2.82 16.18 18.32
CA HIS A 60 1.46 15.74 18.64
C HIS A 60 0.60 16.93 19.08
N GLY A 61 -0.57 17.10 18.47
CA GLY A 61 -1.45 18.26 18.70
C GLY A 61 -1.39 19.30 17.57
N PHE A 62 -0.34 19.31 16.75
CA PHE A 62 -0.26 20.13 15.55
C PHE A 62 -0.93 19.40 14.38
N PHE A 63 -2.27 19.39 14.39
CA PHE A 63 -3.09 18.69 13.43
C PHE A 63 -3.56 19.61 12.29
N GLU A 64 -4.51 19.14 11.48
CA GLU A 64 -4.89 19.78 10.23
C GLU A 64 -5.40 21.22 10.43
N LYS A 65 -6.17 21.49 11.48
CA LYS A 65 -6.72 22.82 11.76
C LYS A 65 -5.64 23.82 12.19
N GLU A 66 -4.76 23.37 13.06
CA GLU A 66 -3.65 24.17 13.59
C GLU A 66 -2.64 24.46 12.47
N MET A 67 -2.34 23.45 11.64
CA MET A 67 -1.50 23.61 10.47
C MET A 67 -2.13 24.55 9.43
N GLU A 68 -3.43 24.46 9.16
CA GLU A 68 -4.11 25.36 8.23
C GLU A 68 -4.04 26.82 8.70
N GLY A 69 -4.23 27.08 9.99
CA GLY A 69 -4.07 28.42 10.56
C GLY A 69 -2.63 28.94 10.54
N PHE A 70 -1.65 28.09 10.85
CA PHE A 70 -0.24 28.47 10.86
C PHE A 70 0.30 28.71 9.45
N PHE A 71 0.10 27.75 8.54
CA PHE A 71 0.58 27.85 7.16
C PHE A 71 -0.25 28.83 6.32
N GLY A 72 -1.47 29.14 6.74
CA GLY A 72 -2.30 30.19 6.15
C GLY A 72 -1.65 31.58 6.17
N GLN A 73 -0.68 31.83 7.07
CA GLN A 73 0.07 33.08 7.14
C GLN A 73 1.00 33.29 5.94
N PHE A 74 1.49 32.21 5.33
CA PHE A 74 2.35 32.28 4.14
C PHE A 74 1.55 32.41 2.86
N GLY A 75 0.36 31.81 2.83
CA GLY A 75 -0.53 31.86 1.69
C GLY A 75 -1.69 30.87 1.79
N LYS A 76 -2.55 30.89 0.78
CA LYS A 76 -3.73 30.03 0.73
C LYS A 76 -3.35 28.55 0.57
N VAL A 77 -3.73 27.73 1.55
CA VAL A 77 -3.58 26.27 1.51
C VAL A 77 -4.74 25.67 0.71
N LYS A 78 -4.42 24.89 -0.33
CA LYS A 78 -5.41 24.25 -1.20
C LYS A 78 -5.83 22.89 -0.66
N ARG A 79 -4.85 22.06 -0.26
CA ARG A 79 -5.08 20.74 0.30
C ARG A 79 -4.10 20.48 1.43
N LEU A 80 -4.58 19.88 2.50
CA LEU A 80 -3.75 19.50 3.64
C LEU A 80 -4.12 18.09 4.07
N ARG A 81 -3.10 17.26 4.35
CA ARG A 81 -3.31 15.88 4.79
C ARG A 81 -2.21 15.42 5.72
N ILE A 82 -2.58 15.00 6.93
CA ILE A 82 -1.67 14.30 7.85
C ILE A 82 -1.80 12.80 7.66
N ALA A 83 -0.67 12.10 7.63
CA ALA A 83 -0.67 10.65 7.58
C ALA A 83 -1.05 10.09 8.95
N ARG A 84 -2.09 9.25 9.00
CA ARG A 84 -2.58 8.58 10.21
C ARG A 84 -2.49 7.07 10.07
N ASN A 85 -2.39 6.36 11.20
CA ASN A 85 -2.48 4.91 11.22
C ASN A 85 -3.92 4.46 10.97
N LYS A 86 -4.13 3.55 10.00
CA LYS A 86 -5.47 3.06 9.62
C LYS A 86 -6.18 2.29 10.75
N LYS A 87 -5.42 1.67 11.66
CA LYS A 87 -6.00 0.91 12.77
C LYS A 87 -6.37 1.81 13.95
N THR A 88 -5.44 2.64 14.40
CA THR A 88 -5.61 3.43 15.63
C THR A 88 -6.07 4.87 15.39
N GLY A 89 -5.99 5.38 14.16
CA GLY A 89 -6.28 6.78 13.83
C GLY A 89 -5.25 7.79 14.32
N LYS A 90 -4.23 7.36 15.07
CA LYS A 90 -3.14 8.21 15.57
C LYS A 90 -2.30 8.76 14.41
N SER A 91 -1.78 9.98 14.56
CA SER A 91 -0.87 10.59 13.58
C SER A 91 0.42 9.77 13.48
N LYS A 92 1.02 9.79 12.29
CA LYS A 92 2.35 9.26 12.02
C LYS A 92 3.43 10.34 12.07
N HIS A 93 3.09 11.55 12.52
CA HIS A 93 4.00 12.68 12.66
C HIS A 93 4.61 13.16 11.33
N PHE A 94 3.90 12.94 10.22
CA PHE A 94 4.22 13.51 8.91
C PHE A 94 2.95 13.78 8.11
N GLY A 95 3.04 14.69 7.14
CA GLY A 95 1.92 15.13 6.33
C GLY A 95 2.37 15.77 5.03
N TYR A 96 1.37 16.15 4.24
CA TYR A 96 1.54 16.82 2.97
C TYR A 96 0.67 18.07 2.94
N ILE A 97 1.23 19.15 2.41
CA ILE A 97 0.52 20.40 2.17
C ILE A 97 0.64 20.74 0.69
N GLU A 98 -0.43 21.20 0.09
CA GLU A 98 -0.43 21.81 -1.22
C GLU A 98 -0.90 23.25 -1.10
N PHE A 99 -0.04 24.17 -1.51
CA PHE A 99 -0.37 25.59 -1.61
C PHE A 99 -1.10 25.89 -2.93
N ASP A 100 -1.57 27.12 -3.10
CA ASP A 100 -2.08 27.58 -4.40
C ASP A 100 -0.95 28.07 -5.31
N SER A 101 0.06 28.74 -4.73
CA SER A 101 1.24 29.27 -5.43
C SER A 101 2.48 28.40 -5.21
N PRO A 102 3.25 28.06 -6.28
CA PRO A 102 4.51 27.32 -6.16
C PRO A 102 5.61 28.15 -5.48
N GLU A 103 5.59 29.47 -5.62
CA GLU A 103 6.57 30.36 -4.99
C GLU A 103 6.46 30.31 -3.47
N VAL A 104 5.22 30.34 -2.95
CA VAL A 104 4.92 30.21 -1.53
C VAL A 104 5.43 28.86 -1.00
N ALA A 105 5.21 27.78 -1.75
CA ALA A 105 5.71 26.46 -1.35
C ALA A 105 7.24 26.45 -1.21
N LYS A 106 7.97 27.08 -2.13
CA LYS A 106 9.44 27.20 -2.05
C LYS A 106 9.89 27.99 -0.82
N ILE A 107 9.28 29.15 -0.57
CA ILE A 107 9.60 29.99 0.59
C ILE A 107 9.35 29.23 1.90
N VAL A 108 8.22 28.52 1.99
CA VAL A 108 7.90 27.71 3.18
C VAL A 108 8.89 26.56 3.35
N ALA A 109 9.31 25.90 2.27
CA ALA A 109 10.32 24.84 2.36
C ALA A 109 11.64 25.37 2.92
N ASP A 110 12.12 26.51 2.43
CA ASP A 110 13.41 27.07 2.85
C ASP A 110 13.34 27.65 4.28
N SER A 111 12.26 28.33 4.64
CA SER A 111 12.10 28.98 5.95
C SER A 111 11.75 28.01 7.09
N MET A 112 10.95 26.98 6.81
CA MET A 112 10.48 26.04 7.84
C MET A 112 11.32 24.77 7.95
N HIS A 113 12.26 24.55 7.05
CA HIS A 113 13.20 23.44 7.18
C HIS A 113 14.09 23.65 8.41
N ASN A 114 14.08 22.68 9.32
CA ASN A 114 14.74 22.72 10.63
C ASN A 114 14.17 23.75 11.62
N TYR A 115 12.92 24.18 11.44
CA TYR A 115 12.25 25.03 12.41
C TYR A 115 11.94 24.25 13.70
N LEU A 116 12.30 24.82 14.85
CA LEU A 116 11.97 24.25 16.16
C LEU A 116 10.52 24.62 16.53
N LEU A 117 9.64 23.63 16.50
CA LEU A 117 8.25 23.77 16.91
C LEU A 117 7.97 22.83 18.10
N TYR A 118 7.66 23.43 19.26
CA TYR A 118 7.66 22.74 20.55
C TYR A 118 9.02 22.06 20.79
N GLU A 119 9.05 20.76 21.10
CA GLU A 119 10.27 19.97 21.30
C GLU A 119 10.79 19.31 20.01
N HIS A 120 10.18 19.63 18.85
CA HIS A 120 10.47 18.94 17.60
C HIS A 120 11.02 19.88 16.53
N ILE A 121 12.12 19.46 15.90
CA ILE A 121 12.67 20.12 14.72
C ILE A 121 11.94 19.60 13.48
N LEU A 122 11.14 20.45 12.86
CA LEU A 122 10.39 20.16 11.65
C LEU A 122 11.34 19.94 10.47
N LYS A 123 11.02 18.95 9.63
CA LYS A 123 11.70 18.74 8.35
C LYS A 123 10.70 18.99 7.24
N VAL A 124 10.96 19.99 6.40
CA VAL A 124 10.07 20.40 5.31
C VAL A 124 10.81 20.26 3.99
N HIS A 125 10.26 19.48 3.06
CA HIS A 125 10.87 19.28 1.74
C HIS A 125 9.86 19.54 0.63
N LEU A 126 10.31 20.20 -0.43
CA LEU A 126 9.55 20.36 -1.66
C LEU A 126 9.49 19.04 -2.43
N ILE A 127 8.30 18.63 -2.87
CA ILE A 127 8.11 17.43 -3.67
C ILE A 127 7.78 17.82 -5.10
N ALA A 128 8.58 17.34 -6.04
CA ALA A 128 8.28 17.47 -7.46
C ALA A 128 6.94 16.77 -7.79
N PRO A 129 6.11 17.34 -8.69
CA PRO A 129 4.77 16.80 -8.98
C PRO A 129 4.81 15.34 -9.47
N GLU A 130 5.90 14.90 -10.09
CA GLU A 130 6.10 13.52 -10.56
C GLU A 130 6.16 12.49 -9.42
N HIS A 131 6.72 12.89 -8.27
CA HIS A 131 6.82 12.03 -7.08
C HIS A 131 5.55 12.05 -6.22
N VAL A 132 4.57 12.90 -6.56
CA VAL A 132 3.29 12.94 -5.87
C VAL A 132 2.42 11.80 -6.35
N HIS A 133 2.18 10.82 -5.48
CA HIS A 133 1.33 9.69 -5.83
C HIS A 133 -0.12 10.15 -6.12
N PRO A 134 -0.79 9.70 -7.20
CA PRO A 134 -2.12 10.18 -7.59
C PRO A 134 -3.22 10.04 -6.52
N LYS A 135 -3.11 9.02 -5.66
CA LYS A 135 -4.06 8.79 -4.55
C LYS A 135 -3.75 9.57 -3.27
N LEU A 136 -2.74 10.45 -3.28
CA LEU A 136 -2.34 11.22 -2.10
C LEU A 136 -3.49 12.06 -1.54
N TRP A 137 -4.32 12.62 -2.41
CA TRP A 137 -5.44 13.46 -2.01
C TRP A 137 -6.78 12.71 -1.91
N LYS A 138 -6.79 11.38 -2.10
CA LYS A 138 -8.01 10.60 -1.96
C LYS A 138 -8.45 10.58 -0.49
N GLY A 139 -9.63 11.17 -0.23
CA GLY A 139 -10.25 11.21 1.10
C GLY A 139 -9.61 12.21 2.06
N PHE A 140 -8.94 13.26 1.57
CA PHE A 140 -8.28 14.25 2.45
C PHE A 140 -9.28 15.01 3.35
N ASN A 141 -10.50 15.26 2.87
CA ASN A 141 -11.57 15.91 3.64
C ASN A 141 -12.36 14.96 4.55
N TYR A 142 -12.05 13.66 4.57
CA TYR A 142 -12.78 12.71 5.40
C TYR A 142 -12.09 12.52 6.74
N ARG A 143 -12.83 12.74 7.83
CA ARG A 143 -12.37 12.42 9.19
C ARG A 143 -12.17 10.91 9.32
N HIS A 144 -10.93 10.47 9.56
CA HIS A 144 -10.64 9.06 9.74
C HIS A 144 -11.22 8.52 11.05
N ILE A 145 -12.28 7.72 10.96
CA ILE A 145 -12.86 6.99 12.09
C ILE A 145 -12.20 5.61 12.14
N PRO A 146 -11.38 5.30 13.17
CA PRO A 146 -10.80 3.98 13.30
C PRO A 146 -11.90 2.95 13.54
N LEU A 147 -11.82 1.82 12.83
CA LEU A 147 -12.70 0.68 13.10
C LEU A 147 -12.12 -0.13 14.27
N ASN A 148 -12.98 -0.55 15.20
CA ASN A 148 -12.61 -1.54 16.20
C ASN A 148 -12.51 -2.93 15.54
N TRP A 149 -11.31 -3.25 15.06
CA TRP A 149 -11.03 -4.51 14.37
C TRP A 149 -11.33 -5.73 15.26
N SER A 150 -11.02 -5.64 16.55
CA SER A 150 -11.24 -6.75 17.49
C SER A 150 -12.72 -7.08 17.60
N GLU A 151 -13.58 -6.07 17.77
CA GLU A 151 -15.04 -6.29 17.79
C GLU A 151 -15.57 -6.84 16.47
N LEU A 152 -15.09 -6.31 15.34
CA LEU A 152 -15.53 -6.79 14.03
C LEU A 152 -15.13 -8.25 13.81
N GLU A 153 -13.92 -8.62 14.20
CA GLU A 153 -13.41 -10.00 14.12
C GLU A 153 -14.18 -10.91 15.07
N ARG A 154 -14.47 -10.47 16.30
CA ARG A 154 -15.34 -11.18 17.26
C ARG A 154 -16.71 -11.45 16.65
N LYS A 155 -17.35 -10.44 16.06
CA LYS A 155 -18.65 -10.60 15.36
C LYS A 155 -18.56 -11.60 14.21
N ARG A 156 -17.47 -11.59 13.42
CA ARG A 156 -17.25 -12.55 12.33
C ARG A 156 -17.06 -13.98 12.83
N HIS A 157 -16.28 -14.17 13.89
CA HIS A 157 -16.04 -15.49 14.48
C HIS A 157 -17.28 -16.06 15.17
N ASN A 158 -18.01 -15.22 15.90
CA ASN A 158 -19.21 -15.59 16.61
C ASN A 158 -20.43 -15.73 15.70
N LYS A 159 -20.32 -15.31 14.42
CA LYS A 159 -21.38 -15.44 13.43
C LYS A 159 -21.80 -16.91 13.28
N GLU A 160 -23.12 -17.12 13.33
CA GLU A 160 -23.72 -18.43 13.12
C GLU A 160 -23.54 -18.91 11.68
N ARG A 161 -23.40 -20.23 11.52
CA ARG A 161 -23.38 -20.84 10.18
C ARG A 161 -24.75 -20.70 9.55
N THR A 162 -24.80 -20.39 8.25
CA THR A 162 -26.05 -20.48 7.50
C THR A 162 -26.43 -21.95 7.28
N LEU A 163 -27.71 -22.24 7.00
CA LEU A 163 -28.18 -23.61 6.75
C LEU A 163 -27.39 -24.32 5.63
N GLY A 164 -27.05 -23.59 4.56
CA GLY A 164 -26.24 -24.13 3.46
C GLY A 164 -24.79 -24.42 3.86
N GLU A 165 -24.17 -23.53 4.64
CA GLU A 165 -22.83 -23.77 5.21
C GLU A 165 -22.82 -24.98 6.17
N HIS A 166 -23.90 -25.14 6.94
CA HIS A 166 -24.09 -26.26 7.86
C HIS A 166 -24.27 -27.59 7.13
N ARG A 167 -25.12 -27.66 6.09
CA ARG A 167 -25.25 -28.86 5.24
C ARG A 167 -23.92 -29.33 4.67
N LYS A 168 -23.12 -28.39 4.11
CA LYS A 168 -21.77 -28.67 3.60
C LYS A 168 -20.78 -29.12 4.68
N LEU A 169 -20.98 -28.70 5.94
CA LEU A 169 -20.19 -29.20 7.06
C LEU A 169 -20.56 -30.64 7.38
N VAL A 170 -21.86 -30.94 7.50
CA VAL A 170 -22.38 -32.29 7.77
C VAL A 170 -21.93 -33.27 6.69
N GLU A 171 -22.05 -32.92 5.41
CA GLU A 171 -21.56 -33.73 4.28
C GLU A 171 -20.05 -34.06 4.40
N ARG A 172 -19.23 -33.08 4.76
CA ARG A 172 -17.78 -33.29 4.97
C ARG A 172 -17.50 -34.21 6.14
N ILE A 173 -18.27 -34.08 7.22
CA ILE A 173 -18.16 -34.94 8.40
C ILE A 173 -18.52 -36.39 8.04
N LEU A 174 -19.65 -36.62 7.35
CA LEU A 174 -20.08 -37.95 6.91
C LEU A 174 -19.04 -38.61 6.00
N LYS A 175 -18.49 -37.87 5.03
CA LYS A 175 -17.43 -38.37 4.15
C LYS A 175 -16.18 -38.78 4.93
N ARG A 176 -15.78 -37.98 5.93
CA ARG A 176 -14.62 -38.29 6.79
C ARG A 176 -14.89 -39.49 7.70
N ASN A 177 -16.11 -39.63 8.21
CA ASN A 177 -16.53 -40.79 9.00
C ASN A 177 -16.50 -42.08 8.19
N GLN A 178 -17.03 -42.09 6.97
CA GLN A 178 -16.97 -43.25 6.09
C GLN A 178 -15.53 -43.69 5.81
N ALA A 179 -14.63 -42.74 5.56
CA ALA A 179 -13.21 -43.03 5.39
C ALA A 179 -12.58 -43.62 6.67
N ARG A 180 -12.97 -43.10 7.84
CA ARG A 180 -12.52 -43.63 9.14
C ARG A 180 -13.03 -45.05 9.38
N GLN A 181 -14.32 -45.32 9.14
CA GLN A 181 -14.91 -46.67 9.28
C GLN A 181 -14.20 -47.69 8.38
N LYS A 182 -13.90 -47.32 7.12
CA LYS A 182 -13.13 -48.18 6.20
C LYS A 182 -11.75 -48.54 6.76
N ARG A 183 -11.06 -47.58 7.39
CA ARG A 183 -9.74 -47.80 8.01
C ARG A 183 -9.81 -48.72 9.22
N ILE A 184 -10.81 -48.54 10.09
CA ILE A 184 -11.04 -49.39 11.27
C ILE A 184 -11.33 -50.83 10.84
N ARG A 185 -12.22 -51.01 9.85
CA ARG A 185 -12.52 -52.32 9.27
C ARG A 185 -11.29 -52.99 8.66
N ALA A 186 -10.46 -52.23 7.94
CA ALA A 186 -9.21 -52.74 7.38
C ALA A 186 -8.21 -53.17 8.46
N ALA A 187 -8.18 -52.46 9.59
CA ALA A 187 -7.36 -52.80 10.76
C ALA A 187 -7.94 -53.95 11.61
N ARG A 188 -9.11 -54.50 11.25
CA ARG A 188 -9.82 -55.56 11.98
C ARG A 188 -10.06 -55.22 13.45
N ILE A 189 -10.34 -53.96 13.72
CA ILE A 189 -10.69 -53.48 15.06
C ILE A 189 -12.21 -53.53 15.20
N ASP A 190 -12.71 -54.23 16.23
CA ASP A 190 -14.12 -54.33 16.55
C ASP A 190 -14.61 -53.05 17.25
N TYR A 191 -14.85 -52.01 16.45
CA TYR A 191 -15.38 -50.74 16.92
C TYR A 191 -16.49 -50.22 16.00
N GLU A 192 -17.68 -50.10 16.55
CA GLU A 192 -18.82 -49.50 15.89
C GLU A 192 -18.83 -47.98 16.13
N CYS A 193 -18.60 -47.21 15.06
CA CYS A 193 -18.64 -45.76 15.13
C CYS A 193 -20.09 -45.29 15.30
N PRO A 194 -20.44 -44.55 16.37
CA PRO A 194 -21.80 -44.05 16.57
C PRO A 194 -22.22 -43.10 15.44
N GLU A 195 -23.52 -43.12 15.12
CA GLU A 195 -24.10 -42.23 14.12
C GLU A 195 -24.01 -40.77 14.57
N ILE A 196 -23.70 -39.89 13.63
CA ILE A 196 -23.74 -38.46 13.93
C ILE A 196 -25.17 -37.99 13.84
N VAL A 197 -25.77 -37.75 15.01
CA VAL A 197 -27.04 -37.04 15.14
C VAL A 197 -26.79 -35.58 14.76
N GLY A 198 -26.93 -35.27 13.48
CA GLY A 198 -26.76 -33.91 12.97
C GLY A 198 -27.93 -33.04 13.43
N SER A 199 -27.67 -32.01 14.23
CA SER A 199 -28.68 -30.98 14.51
C SER A 199 -29.04 -30.26 13.20
N VAL A 200 -30.33 -30.17 12.86
CA VAL A 200 -30.80 -29.42 11.66
C VAL A 200 -30.63 -27.90 11.83
N GLN A 201 -30.37 -27.47 13.07
CA GLN A 201 -30.27 -26.06 13.43
C GLN A 201 -28.90 -25.46 13.12
N PRO A 202 -28.86 -24.17 12.71
CA PRO A 202 -27.63 -23.43 12.55
C PRO A 202 -26.93 -23.31 13.90
N THR A 203 -25.66 -23.70 13.95
CA THR A 203 -24.82 -23.62 15.16
C THR A 203 -23.71 -22.59 14.97
N PRO A 204 -23.21 -21.97 16.06
CA PRO A 204 -22.10 -21.03 15.98
C PRO A 204 -20.84 -21.69 15.42
N LYS A 205 -20.03 -20.91 14.70
CA LYS A 205 -18.81 -21.44 14.06
C LYS A 205 -17.78 -21.97 15.07
N LYS A 206 -17.76 -21.36 16.25
CA LYS A 206 -16.86 -21.66 17.36
C LYS A 206 -17.69 -21.77 18.65
N ILE A 207 -17.16 -22.54 19.60
CA ILE A 207 -17.71 -22.63 20.96
C ILE A 207 -17.63 -21.22 21.56
N LYS A 208 -18.77 -20.70 22.04
CA LYS A 208 -18.81 -19.49 22.85
C LYS A 208 -18.49 -19.94 24.27
N PHE A 209 -17.43 -19.39 24.85
CA PHE A 209 -17.23 -19.48 26.30
C PHE A 209 -17.98 -18.29 26.89
N ASP A 210 -18.86 -18.55 27.85
CA ASP A 210 -19.51 -17.49 28.59
C ASP A 210 -18.44 -16.73 29.39
N GLU A 211 -18.48 -15.40 29.35
CA GLU A 211 -17.57 -14.54 30.10
C GLU A 211 -18.12 -14.43 31.53
N ASP A 212 -17.72 -15.34 32.41
CA ASP A 212 -17.86 -15.19 33.88
C ASP A 212 -16.83 -14.18 34.42
#